data_AF-A0A0G1FDP7-F1
#
_entry.id   AF-A0A0G1FDP7-F1
#
_cell.length_a   1.000
_cell.length_b   1.000
_cell.length_c   1.000
_cell.angle_alpha   90.00
_cell.angle_beta   90.00
_cell.angle_gamma   90.00
#
_symmetry.space_group_name_H-M   'P 1'
#
loop_
_entity.id
_entity.type
_entity.pdbx_description
1 polymer ?
#
loop_
_entity_poly.entity_id
_entity_poly.type
_entity_poly.pdbx_seq_one_letter_code
_entity_poly.pdbx_strand_id
1 'polypeptide(L)'
;MEKALAVLQRESAKSAEKKADRLLGSGVIEAYVHNNKKVGVILELKSESDFVSGNEEFRTLAKDIAMHIAASAPSDPNELMGQPYIKNPAVTVKELLNQAVQKFGEKIEVSRFAKYNLS
;
A
#
# COMPACT_ATOMS: atom_id res chain seq x y z
N MET A 1 -21.61 4.82 16.45
CA MET A 1 -20.24 4.41 16.03
C MET A 1 -20.09 4.44 14.51
N GLU A 2 -21.00 3.86 13.72
CA GLU A 2 -20.89 3.87 12.24
C GLU A 2 -20.75 5.25 11.59
N LYS A 3 -21.48 6.26 12.08
CA LYS A 3 -21.37 7.64 11.56
C LYS A 3 -19.96 8.24 11.74
N ALA A 4 -19.28 7.91 12.84
CA ALA A 4 -17.92 8.40 13.09
C ALA A 4 -16.91 7.73 12.15
N LEU A 5 -17.06 6.42 11.91
CA LEU A 5 -16.22 5.69 10.97
C LEU A 5 -16.38 6.19 9.53
N ALA A 6 -17.62 6.43 9.10
CA ALA A 6 -17.91 6.99 7.79
C ALA A 6 -17.34 8.40 7.59
N VAL A 7 -17.34 9.23 8.64
CA VAL A 7 -16.67 10.55 8.62
C VAL A 7 -15.17 10.38 8.47
N LEU A 8 -14.54 9.49 9.24
CA LEU A 8 -13.09 9.23 9.14
C LEU A 8 -12.68 8.75 7.75
N GLN A 9 -13.47 7.86 7.13
CA GLN A 9 -13.21 7.39 5.76
C GLN A 9 -13.30 8.51 4.72
N ARG A 10 -14.26 9.44 4.85
CA ARG A 10 -14.32 10.59 3.92
C ARG A 10 -13.13 11.52 4.09
N GLU A 11 -12.72 11.79 5.33
CA GLU A 11 -11.58 12.65 5.61
C GLU A 11 -10.24 12.03 5.17
N SER A 12 -10.13 10.69 5.19
CA SER A 12 -8.96 9.99 4.65
C SER A 12 -8.81 10.21 3.13
N ALA A 13 -9.90 10.07 2.37
CA ALA A 13 -9.90 10.27 0.92
C ALA A 13 -9.52 11.71 0.54
N LYS A 14 -10.13 12.71 1.21
CA LYS A 14 -9.80 14.13 0.98
C LYS A 14 -8.35 14.47 1.31
N SER A 15 -7.82 13.87 2.38
CA SER A 15 -6.44 14.09 2.80
C SER A 15 -5.43 13.53 1.79
N ALA A 16 -5.77 12.41 1.14
CA ALA A 16 -4.95 11.83 0.08
C ALA A 16 -4.96 12.69 -1.18
N GLU A 17 -6.14 13.16 -1.62
CA GLU A 17 -6.27 14.04 -2.79
C GLU A 17 -5.44 15.32 -2.66
N LYS A 18 -5.49 15.99 -1.50
CA LYS A 18 -4.70 17.22 -1.24
C LYS A 18 -3.18 17.02 -1.30
N LYS A 19 -2.72 15.78 -1.17
CA LYS A 19 -1.30 15.43 -1.12
C LYS A 19 -0.82 14.78 -2.41
N ALA A 20 -1.69 14.56 -3.40
CA ALA A 20 -1.36 13.86 -4.63
C ALA A 20 -0.21 14.51 -5.43
N ASP A 21 -0.08 15.84 -5.38
CA ASP A 21 0.94 16.58 -6.12
C ASP A 21 2.30 16.69 -5.39
N ARG A 22 2.43 16.10 -4.19
CA ARG A 22 3.67 16.16 -3.42
C ARG A 22 4.75 15.25 -4.00
N LEU A 23 6.00 15.72 -3.91
CA LEU A 23 7.18 15.01 -4.40
C LEU A 23 7.52 13.82 -3.49
N LEU A 24 7.68 12.66 -4.09
CA LEU A 24 8.07 11.43 -3.42
C LEU A 24 9.58 11.19 -3.58
N GLY A 25 10.36 11.55 -2.56
CA GLY A 25 11.82 11.44 -2.54
C GLY A 25 12.37 10.22 -1.79
N SER A 26 11.54 9.53 -1.00
CA SER A 26 11.92 8.38 -0.18
C SER A 26 11.02 7.17 -0.43
N GLY A 27 11.26 6.07 0.28
CA GLY A 27 10.47 4.86 0.24
C GLY A 27 11.22 3.63 0.71
N VAL A 28 10.63 2.46 0.47
CA VAL A 28 11.25 1.16 0.69
C VAL A 28 11.07 0.25 -0.53
N ILE A 29 12.08 -0.57 -0.77
CA ILE A 29 11.96 -1.77 -1.62
C ILE A 29 11.68 -2.94 -0.68
N GLU A 30 10.49 -3.51 -0.77
CA GLU A 30 10.09 -4.67 0.02
C GLU A 30 10.04 -5.92 -0.84
N ALA A 31 10.68 -6.99 -0.37
CA ALA A 31 10.68 -8.29 -1.03
C ALA A 31 9.87 -9.30 -0.21
N TYR A 32 8.87 -9.91 -0.84
CA TYR A 32 8.08 -10.98 -0.27
C TYR A 32 8.33 -12.28 -1.04
N VAL A 33 8.74 -13.34 -0.33
CA VAL A 33 8.84 -14.69 -0.90
C VAL A 33 7.88 -15.59 -0.14
N HIS A 34 6.95 -16.19 -0.87
CA HIS A 34 5.98 -17.09 -0.26
C HIS A 34 6.66 -18.32 0.36
N ASN A 35 6.04 -18.93 1.37
CA ASN A 35 6.64 -19.99 2.17
C ASN A 35 7.10 -21.20 1.32
N ASN A 36 6.37 -21.53 0.26
CA ASN A 36 6.67 -22.63 -0.67
C ASN A 36 7.79 -22.32 -1.67
N LYS A 37 8.35 -21.10 -1.65
CA LYS A 37 9.44 -20.63 -2.54
C LYS A 37 9.10 -20.63 -4.03
N LYS A 38 7.82 -20.72 -4.39
CA LYS A 38 7.36 -20.70 -5.79
C LYS A 38 6.85 -19.34 -6.26
N VAL A 39 6.56 -18.43 -5.33
CA VAL A 39 6.05 -17.08 -5.65
C VAL A 39 6.90 -16.04 -4.93
N GLY A 40 7.37 -15.04 -5.68
CA GLY A 40 8.13 -13.90 -5.17
C GLY A 40 7.57 -12.59 -5.68
N VAL A 41 7.60 -11.56 -4.84
CA VAL A 41 7.21 -10.18 -5.19
C VAL A 41 8.28 -9.23 -4.73
N ILE A 42 8.61 -8.24 -5.56
CA ILE A 42 9.36 -7.06 -5.16
C ILE A 42 8.47 -5.83 -5.39
N LEU A 43 8.36 -4.98 -4.37
CA LEU A 43 7.48 -3.81 -4.33
C LEU A 43 8.30 -2.57 -4.01
N GLU A 44 8.06 -1.47 -4.74
CA GLU A 44 8.53 -0.13 -4.41
C GLU A 44 7.38 0.69 -3.82
N LEU A 45 7.41 0.92 -2.51
CA LEU A 45 6.47 1.78 -1.80
C LEU A 45 7.15 3.11 -1.46
N LYS A 46 6.66 4.21 -2.02
CA LYS A 46 7.27 5.54 -1.87
C LYS A 46 6.60 6.36 -0.77
N SER A 47 7.38 7.22 -0.13
CA SER A 47 6.97 8.24 0.84
C SER A 47 7.63 9.59 0.53
N GLU A 48 7.24 10.65 1.26
CA GLU A 48 7.89 11.96 1.12
C GLU A 48 9.25 11.99 1.84
N SER A 49 9.34 11.39 3.03
CA SER A 49 10.54 11.45 3.89
C SER A 49 11.09 10.09 4.33
N ASP A 50 12.37 10.11 4.72
CA ASP A 50 13.08 8.96 5.30
C ASP A 50 12.60 8.62 6.72
N PHE A 51 11.97 9.58 7.41
CA PHE A 51 11.39 9.35 8.74
C PHE A 51 10.22 8.38 8.66
N VAL A 52 9.36 8.52 7.63
CA VAL A 52 8.23 7.60 7.41
C VAL A 52 8.70 6.26 6.85
N SER A 53 9.63 6.24 5.87
CA SER A 53 10.14 4.97 5.33
C SER A 53 10.95 4.16 6.37
N GLY A 54 11.55 4.84 7.34
CA GLY A 54 12.20 4.24 8.52
C GLY A 54 11.24 3.70 9.59
N ASN A 55 9.93 3.92 9.47
CA ASN A 55 8.94 3.46 10.45
C ASN A 55 8.58 1.96 10.27
N GLU A 56 8.44 1.21 11.37
CA GLU A 56 8.09 -0.22 11.34
C GLU A 56 6.70 -0.51 10.78
N GLU A 57 5.72 0.35 11.05
CA GLU A 57 4.37 0.18 10.54
C GLU A 57 4.31 0.45 9.03
N PHE A 58 5.13 1.39 8.52
CA PHE A 58 5.26 1.63 7.09
C PHE A 58 5.89 0.42 6.38
N ARG A 59 6.95 -0.17 6.95
CA ARG A 59 7.53 -1.42 6.42
C ARG A 59 6.55 -2.59 6.48
N THR A 60 5.75 -2.67 7.54
CA THR A 60 4.70 -3.69 7.67
C THR A 60 3.63 -3.52 6.59
N LEU A 61 3.22 -2.29 6.30
CA LEU A 61 2.32 -1.97 5.20
C LEU A 61 2.90 -2.42 3.84
N ALA A 62 4.18 -2.12 3.56
CA ALA A 62 4.84 -2.56 2.34
C ALA A 62 4.84 -4.10 2.22
N LYS A 63 5.17 -4.80 3.30
CA LYS A 63 5.19 -6.27 3.35
C LYS A 63 3.80 -6.86 3.10
N ASP A 64 2.78 -6.25 3.67
CA ASP A 64 1.40 -6.68 3.53
C ASP A 64 0.86 -6.46 2.11
N ILE A 65 1.21 -5.36 1.48
CA ILE A 65 0.89 -5.10 0.07
C ILE A 65 1.65 -6.08 -0.84
N ALA A 66 2.93 -6.35 -0.57
CA ALA A 66 3.71 -7.33 -1.33
C ALA A 66 3.11 -8.75 -1.22
N MET A 67 2.67 -9.14 -0.02
CA MET A 67 1.94 -10.40 0.18
C MET A 67 0.59 -10.41 -0.56
N HIS A 68 -0.13 -9.30 -0.57
CA HIS A 68 -1.37 -9.16 -1.32
C HIS A 68 -1.14 -9.38 -2.82
N ILE A 69 -0.15 -8.69 -3.42
CA ILE A 69 0.23 -8.85 -4.83
C ILE A 69 0.59 -10.32 -5.15
N ALA A 70 1.27 -11.00 -4.23
CA ALA A 70 1.62 -12.41 -4.41
C ALA A 70 0.37 -13.29 -4.60
N ALA A 71 -0.69 -13.00 -3.84
CA ALA A 71 -1.95 -13.75 -3.86
C ALA A 71 -2.90 -13.31 -4.99
N SER A 72 -3.09 -12.00 -5.20
CA SER A 72 -4.10 -11.45 -6.11
C SER A 72 -3.62 -11.24 -7.54
N ALA A 73 -2.30 -11.24 -7.76
CA ALA A 73 -1.68 -11.19 -9.09
C ALA A 73 -2.09 -10.01 -10.01
N PRO A 74 -2.20 -8.76 -9.52
CA PRO A 74 -2.50 -7.62 -10.39
C PRO A 74 -1.42 -7.42 -11.47
N SER A 75 -1.81 -6.95 -12.65
CA SER A 75 -0.90 -6.63 -13.75
C SER A 75 -0.11 -5.34 -13.51
N ASP A 76 -0.71 -4.38 -12.81
CA ASP A 76 -0.15 -3.04 -12.62
C ASP A 76 -0.71 -2.36 -11.34
N PRO A 77 -0.13 -1.20 -10.94
CA PRO A 77 -0.61 -0.46 -9.77
C PRO A 77 -2.07 -0.03 -9.84
N ASN A 78 -2.63 0.26 -11.02
CA ASN A 78 -4.03 0.70 -11.12
C ASN A 78 -4.98 -0.46 -10.82
N GLU A 79 -4.70 -1.66 -11.34
CA GLU A 79 -5.48 -2.85 -10.99
C GLU A 79 -5.37 -3.16 -9.50
N LEU A 80 -4.16 -3.12 -8.94
CA LEU A 80 -3.91 -3.33 -7.52
C LEU A 80 -4.80 -2.44 -6.63
N MET A 81 -4.92 -1.16 -6.94
CA MET A 81 -5.68 -0.19 -6.14
C MET A 81 -7.16 -0.56 -5.98
N GLY A 82 -7.76 -1.18 -7.01
CA GLY A 82 -9.16 -1.57 -7.02
C GLY A 82 -9.46 -2.89 -6.28
N GLN A 83 -8.43 -3.66 -5.93
CA GLN A 83 -8.61 -4.98 -5.34
C GLN A 83 -9.04 -4.89 -3.86
N PRO A 84 -9.92 -5.80 -3.40
CA PRO A 84 -10.23 -5.94 -1.98
C PRO A 84 -9.00 -6.48 -1.24
N TYR A 85 -8.65 -5.85 -0.12
CA TYR A 85 -7.47 -6.21 0.63
C TYR A 85 -7.62 -7.59 1.29
N ILE A 86 -6.64 -8.48 1.07
CA ILE A 86 -6.77 -9.90 1.44
C ILE A 86 -6.93 -10.15 2.94
N LYS A 87 -6.37 -9.30 3.82
CA LYS A 87 -6.56 -9.46 5.27
C LYS A 87 -7.85 -8.81 5.77
N ASN A 88 -8.44 -7.90 4.99
CA ASN A 88 -9.71 -7.26 5.30
C ASN A 88 -10.45 -6.90 4.00
N PRO A 89 -11.26 -7.82 3.44
CA PRO A 89 -11.94 -7.61 2.16
C PRO A 89 -12.96 -6.47 2.14
N ALA A 90 -13.32 -5.92 3.31
CA ALA A 90 -14.21 -4.77 3.41
C ALA A 90 -13.53 -3.44 3.00
N VAL A 91 -12.21 -3.44 2.82
CA VAL A 91 -11.45 -2.27 2.35
C VAL A 91 -10.67 -2.62 1.09
N THR A 92 -10.57 -1.67 0.18
CA THR A 92 -9.70 -1.78 -1.00
C THR A 92 -8.25 -1.44 -0.66
N VAL A 93 -7.31 -1.83 -1.51
CA VAL A 93 -5.89 -1.42 -1.36
C VAL A 93 -5.75 0.10 -1.43
N LYS A 94 -6.55 0.77 -2.27
CA LYS A 94 -6.60 2.24 -2.32
C LYS A 94 -7.00 2.85 -0.97
N GLU A 95 -8.04 2.32 -0.33
CA GLU A 95 -8.50 2.80 0.97
C GLU A 95 -7.47 2.53 2.07
N LEU A 96 -6.80 1.37 2.03
CA LEU A 96 -5.69 1.05 2.93
C LEU A 96 -4.55 2.07 2.80
N LEU A 97 -4.16 2.44 1.58
CA LEU A 97 -3.15 3.47 1.34
C LEU A 97 -3.62 4.85 1.79
N ASN A 98 -4.88 5.22 1.55
CA ASN A 98 -5.42 6.49 2.04
C ASN A 98 -5.41 6.59 3.57
N GLN A 99 -5.70 5.48 4.27
CA GLN A 99 -5.58 5.40 5.72
C GLN A 99 -4.12 5.61 6.17
N ALA A 100 -3.15 5.04 5.46
CA ALA A 100 -1.73 5.28 5.71
C ALA A 100 -1.36 6.75 5.49
N VAL A 101 -1.81 7.37 4.39
CA VAL A 101 -1.58 8.80 4.09
C VAL A 101 -2.17 9.72 5.17
N GLN A 102 -3.32 9.36 5.73
CA GLN A 102 -3.91 10.07 6.86
C GLN A 102 -3.08 9.87 8.14
N LYS A 103 -2.66 8.63 8.42
CA LYS A 103 -1.91 8.27 9.63
C LYS A 103 -0.52 8.92 9.67
N PHE A 104 0.22 8.85 8.57
CA PHE A 104 1.58 9.37 8.49
C PHE A 104 1.63 10.85 8.11
N GLY A 105 0.54 11.41 7.58
CA GLY A 105 0.52 12.81 7.15
C GLY A 105 1.27 13.09 5.83
N GLU A 106 1.86 12.07 5.22
CA GLU A 106 2.62 12.13 3.97
C GLU A 106 1.90 11.44 2.82
N LYS A 107 2.19 11.86 1.58
CA LYS A 107 1.86 11.13 0.37
C LYS A 107 2.58 9.78 0.40
N ILE A 108 1.84 8.71 0.15
CA ILE A 108 2.34 7.34 0.06
C ILE A 108 1.77 6.72 -1.20
N GLU A 109 2.61 6.06 -1.98
CA GLU A 109 2.24 5.56 -3.30
C GLU A 109 2.98 4.25 -3.61
N VAL A 110 2.26 3.30 -4.21
CA VAL A 110 2.89 2.14 -4.85
C VAL A 110 3.37 2.59 -6.24
N SER A 111 4.69 2.68 -6.42
CA SER A 111 5.30 3.14 -7.66
C SER A 111 5.34 2.02 -8.70
N ARG A 112 5.87 0.85 -8.31
CA ARG A 112 5.98 -0.32 -9.18
C ARG A 112 6.14 -1.59 -8.35
N PHE A 113 5.86 -2.72 -8.97
CA PHE A 113 6.17 -4.03 -8.43
C PHE A 113 6.46 -5.02 -9.55
N ALA A 114 7.08 -6.14 -9.21
CA ALA A 114 7.18 -7.29 -10.09
C ALA A 114 6.84 -8.55 -9.31
N LYS A 115 6.12 -9.46 -9.95
CA LYS A 115 5.76 -10.77 -9.42
C LYS A 115 6.43 -11.85 -10.27
N TYR A 116 7.01 -12.83 -9.61
CA TYR A 116 7.64 -13.99 -10.20
C TYR A 116 6.96 -15.25 -9.68
N ASN A 117 6.66 -16.18 -10.58
CA ASN A 117 6.12 -17.49 -10.25
C ASN A 117 7.01 -18.57 -10.89
N LEU A 118 7.23 -19.65 -10.16
CA LEU A 118 7.85 -20.86 -10.69
C LEU A 118 6.76 -21.68 -11.42
N SER A 119 6.98 -21.92 -12.72
CA SER A 119 6.14 -22.72 -13.61
C SER A 119 6.07 -24.19 -13.21
#